data_AF-A0A2E4Z1H5-F1
#
_entry.id   AF-A0A2E4Z1H5-F1
#
_cell.length_a   1.000
_cell.length_b   1.000
_cell.length_c   1.000
_cell.angle_alpha   90.00
_cell.angle_beta   90.00
_cell.angle_gamma   90.00
#
_symmetry.space_group_name_H-M   'P 1'
#
loop_
_entity.id
_entity.type
_entity.pdbx_description
1 polymer ?
#
loop_
_entity_poly.entity_id
_entity_poly.type
_entity_poly.pdbx_seq_one_letter_code
_entity_poly.pdbx_strand_id
1 'polypeptide(L)'
;MNIFVEWMGHMGFHGKQVSEAGRSIGLKPRVTVQVKAGERELTPTERLAMSAVAAGLPEWSPENAEDFARVKAIIGTLKGKAA
;
A
#
# COMPACT_ATOMS: atom_id res chain seq x y z
N MET A 1 -12.45 -3.96 -12.42
CA MET A 1 -11.91 -4.72 -11.26
C MET A 1 -11.43 -3.71 -10.24
N ASN A 2 -11.74 -3.87 -8.96
CA ASN A 2 -11.24 -2.95 -7.93
C ASN A 2 -9.78 -3.32 -7.57
N ILE A 3 -8.83 -2.42 -7.85
CA ILE A 3 -7.40 -2.65 -7.65
C ILE A 3 -7.02 -3.00 -6.20
N PHE A 4 -7.78 -2.49 -5.22
CA PHE A 4 -7.54 -2.80 -3.80
C PHE A 4 -7.95 -4.25 -3.49
N VAL A 5 -9.07 -4.71 -4.04
CA VAL A 5 -9.56 -6.08 -3.85
C VAL A 5 -8.63 -7.10 -4.52
N GLU A 6 -8.11 -6.76 -5.70
CA GLU A 6 -7.13 -7.58 -6.41
C GLU A 6 -5.82 -7.69 -5.61
N TRP A 7 -5.27 -6.56 -5.18
CA TRP A 7 -4.08 -6.54 -4.32
C TRP A 7 -4.28 -7.31 -3.01
N MET A 8 -5.44 -7.18 -2.36
CA MET A 8 -5.76 -7.98 -1.18
C MET A 8 -5.65 -9.48 -1.46
N GLY A 9 -6.20 -9.93 -2.59
CA GLY A 9 -6.12 -11.33 -3.02
C GLY A 9 -4.67 -11.79 -3.22
N HIS A 10 -3.83 -10.97 -3.86
CA HIS A 10 -2.41 -11.28 -4.04
C HIS A 10 -1.64 -11.36 -2.72
N MET A 11 -2.01 -10.54 -1.73
CA MET A 11 -1.42 -10.56 -0.39
C MET A 11 -2.00 -11.67 0.51
N GLY A 12 -2.97 -12.45 0.02
CA GLY A 12 -3.59 -13.54 0.78
C GLY A 12 -4.68 -13.09 1.76
N PHE A 13 -5.09 -11.83 1.74
CA PHE A 13 -6.21 -11.35 2.56
C PHE A 13 -7.55 -11.81 1.99
N HIS A 14 -8.46 -12.25 2.85
CA HIS A 14 -9.83 -12.58 2.48
C HIS A 14 -10.85 -11.52 2.95
N GLY A 15 -12.11 -11.64 2.51
CA GLY A 15 -13.14 -10.60 2.73
C GLY A 15 -13.44 -10.22 4.19
N LYS A 16 -13.08 -11.06 5.16
CA LYS A 16 -13.19 -10.74 6.60
C LYS A 16 -11.99 -9.94 7.13
N GLN A 17 -10.88 -9.91 6.40
CA GLN A 17 -9.65 -9.21 6.74
C GLN A 17 -9.51 -7.87 6.01
N VAL A 18 -10.58 -7.35 5.39
CA VAL A 18 -10.58 -6.05 4.68
C VAL A 18 -10.04 -4.93 5.58
N SER A 19 -10.46 -4.87 6.84
CA SER A 19 -9.97 -3.85 7.78
C SER A 19 -8.49 -4.01 8.13
N GLU A 20 -7.97 -5.24 8.14
CA GLU A 20 -6.56 -5.51 8.40
C GLU A 20 -5.70 -5.11 7.20
N ALA A 21 -6.12 -5.51 5.99
CA ALA A 21 -5.53 -5.06 4.73
C ALA A 21 -5.47 -3.54 4.64
N GLY A 22 -6.58 -2.84 4.94
CA GLY A 22 -6.62 -1.38 4.94
C GLY A 22 -5.65 -0.75 5.94
N ARG A 23 -5.57 -1.28 7.16
CA ARG A 23 -4.63 -0.79 8.18
C ARG A 23 -3.17 -0.95 7.77
N SER A 24 -2.82 -2.06 7.09
CA SER A 24 -1.44 -2.32 6.65
C SER A 24 -0.88 -1.25 5.71
N ILE A 25 -1.75 -0.54 4.99
CA ILE A 25 -1.39 0.56 4.08
C ILE A 25 -1.83 1.93 4.61
N GLY A 26 -2.15 2.02 5.92
CA GLY A 26 -2.47 3.29 6.59
C GLY A 26 -3.90 3.81 6.37
N LEU A 27 -4.83 3.02 5.85
CA LEU A 27 -6.22 3.45 5.68
C LEU A 27 -6.99 3.43 7.00
N LYS A 28 -7.84 4.44 7.19
CA LYS A 28 -8.85 4.45 8.25
C LYS A 28 -9.98 3.45 7.92
N PRO A 29 -10.69 2.90 8.92
CA PRO A 29 -11.75 1.90 8.68
C PRO A 29 -12.83 2.36 7.69
N ARG A 30 -13.34 3.58 7.84
CA ARG A 30 -14.34 4.17 6.93
C ARG A 30 -13.83 4.25 5.49
N VAL A 31 -12.59 4.70 5.32
CA VAL A 31 -11.95 4.84 4.00
C VAL A 31 -11.72 3.47 3.37
N THR A 32 -11.33 2.47 4.18
CA THR A 32 -11.14 1.09 3.72
C THR A 32 -12.41 0.51 3.11
N VAL A 33 -13.57 0.75 3.76
CA VAL A 33 -14.87 0.30 3.25
C VAL A 33 -15.20 0.97 1.91
N GLN A 34 -15.01 2.29 1.81
CA GLN A 34 -15.26 3.05 0.58
C GLN A 34 -14.37 2.58 -0.58
N VAL A 35 -13.07 2.39 -0.32
CA VAL A 35 -12.13 1.88 -1.31
C VAL A 35 -12.53 0.48 -1.75
N LYS A 36 -12.85 -0.44 -0.83
CA LYS A 36 -13.29 -1.81 -1.15
C LYS A 36 -14.60 -1.83 -1.96
N ALA A 37 -15.51 -0.90 -1.68
CA ALA A 37 -16.76 -0.74 -2.43
C ALA A 37 -16.57 -0.09 -3.82
N GLY A 38 -15.39 0.49 -4.10
CA GLY A 38 -15.15 1.25 -5.34
C GLY A 38 -15.77 2.65 -5.31
N GLU A 39 -16.23 3.12 -4.16
CA GLU A 39 -16.79 4.46 -3.96
C GLU A 39 -15.69 5.54 -3.88
N ARG A 40 -14.44 5.12 -3.68
CA ARG A 40 -13.28 5.98 -3.56
C ARG A 40 -12.06 5.32 -4.20
N GLU A 41 -11.33 6.11 -4.99
CA GLU A 41 -10.03 5.72 -5.52
C GLU A 41 -8.92 5.83 -4.47
N LEU A 42 -7.95 4.91 -4.55
CA LEU A 42 -6.71 5.00 -3.77
C LEU A 42 -5.89 6.19 -4.24
N THR A 43 -5.39 6.97 -3.28
CA THR A 43 -4.45 8.07 -3.56
C THR A 43 -3.09 7.51 -4.03
N PRO A 44 -2.25 8.32 -4.69
CA PRO A 44 -0.89 7.91 -5.05
C PRO A 44 -0.08 7.38 -3.85
N THR A 45 -0.19 8.01 -2.69
CA THR A 45 0.48 7.58 -1.45
C THR A 45 0.00 6.22 -0.97
N GLU A 46 -1.31 5.96 -1.03
CA GLU A 46 -1.88 4.66 -0.62
C GLU A 46 -1.45 3.54 -1.58
N ARG A 47 -1.36 3.82 -2.88
CA ARG A 47 -0.84 2.86 -3.87
C ARG A 47 0.65 2.57 -3.65
N LEU A 48 1.44 3.55 -3.20
CA LEU A 48 2.84 3.33 -2.83
C LEU A 48 2.97 2.48 -1.57
N ALA A 49 2.09 2.71 -0.58
CA ALA A 49 2.03 1.87 0.61
C ALA A 49 1.69 0.41 0.25
N MET A 50 0.78 0.18 -0.71
CA MET A 50 0.52 -1.17 -1.26
C MET A 50 1.78 -1.82 -1.83
N SER A 51 2.58 -1.08 -2.61
CA SER A 51 3.85 -1.58 -3.13
C SER A 51 4.87 -1.87 -2.03
N ALA A 52 4.94 -1.02 -0.99
CA ALA A 52 5.86 -1.20 0.13
C ALA A 52 5.51 -2.48 0.93
N VAL A 53 4.23 -2.70 1.22
CA VAL A 53 3.75 -3.92 1.90
C VAL A 53 3.98 -5.15 1.03
N ALA A 54 3.71 -5.08 -0.28
CA ALA A 54 3.95 -6.20 -1.20
C ALA A 54 5.44 -6.56 -1.30
N ALA A 55 6.33 -5.57 -1.17
CA ALA A 55 7.77 -5.77 -1.15
C ALA A 55 8.31 -6.23 0.23
N GLY A 56 7.45 -6.38 1.24
CA GLY A 56 7.85 -6.78 2.59
C GLY A 56 8.75 -5.73 3.28
N LEU A 57 8.60 -4.46 2.93
CA LEU A 57 9.39 -3.40 3.55
C LEU A 57 8.90 -3.17 4.99
N PRO A 58 9.82 -3.09 5.97
CA PRO A 58 9.44 -2.71 7.33
C PRO A 58 8.99 -1.25 7.38
N GLU A 59 8.26 -0.89 8.44
CA GLU A 59 8.02 0.51 8.76
C GLU A 59 9.36 1.23 8.94
N TRP A 60 9.41 2.49 8.49
CA TRP A 60 10.62 3.28 8.63
C TRP A 60 10.94 3.50 10.10
N SER A 61 12.20 3.25 10.47
CA SER A 61 12.75 3.57 11.76
C SER A 61 14.20 4.02 11.61
N PRO A 62 14.78 4.75 12.59
CA PRO A 62 16.19 5.14 12.54
C PRO A 62 17.14 3.95 12.34
N GLU A 63 16.79 2.79 12.90
CA GLU A 63 17.57 1.56 12.88
C GLU A 63 17.62 0.90 11.49
N ASN A 64 16.63 1.15 10.63
CA ASN A 64 16.58 0.63 9.26
C ASN A 64 16.70 1.71 8.19
N ALA A 65 17.04 2.95 8.60
CA ALA A 65 17.16 4.10 7.72
C ALA A 65 18.23 3.90 6.63
N GLU A 66 19.28 3.10 6.90
CA GLU A 66 20.38 2.85 5.96
C GLU A 66 20.07 1.76 4.92
N ASP A 67 18.95 1.04 5.04
CA ASP A 67 18.53 -0.01 4.09
C ASP A 67 17.92 0.60 2.80
N PHE A 68 18.52 1.72 2.36
CA PHE A 68 18.16 2.50 1.18
C PHE A 68 18.06 1.66 -0.08
N ALA A 69 18.84 0.57 -0.20
CA ALA A 69 18.77 -0.32 -1.35
C ALA A 69 17.38 -0.93 -1.55
N ARG A 70 16.67 -1.25 -0.45
CA ARG A 70 15.31 -1.81 -0.49
C ARG A 70 14.26 -0.75 -0.84
N VAL A 71 14.48 0.50 -0.41
CA VAL A 71 13.54 1.62 -0.63
C VAL A 71 13.74 2.31 -1.99
N LYS A 72 14.95 2.27 -2.56
CA LYS A 72 15.33 2.97 -3.80
C LYS A 72 14.48 2.55 -5.01
N ALA A 73 14.05 1.29 -5.08
CA ALA A 73 13.17 0.79 -6.13
C ALA A 73 11.83 1.54 -6.17
N ILE A 74 11.28 1.90 -5.00
CA ILE A 74 10.01 2.63 -4.89
C ILE A 74 10.21 4.13 -5.17
N ILE A 75 11.31 4.72 -4.69
CA ILE A 75 11.64 6.14 -4.92
C ILE A 75 11.90 6.43 -6.40
N GLY A 76 12.48 5.49 -7.15
CA GLY A 76 12.66 5.62 -8.60
C GLY A 76 11.34 5.86 -9.34
N THR A 77 10.28 5.16 -8.94
CA THR A 77 8.92 5.33 -9.49
C THR A 77 8.32 6.70 -9.15
N LEU A 78 8.65 7.26 -7.98
CA LEU A 78 8.20 8.59 -7.57
C LEU A 78 8.89 9.71 -8.36
N LYS A 79 10.20 9.59 -8.59
CA LYS A 79 10.99 10.61 -9.31
C LYS A 79 10.80 10.54 -10.83
N GLY A 80 10.43 9.37 -11.37
CA GLY A 80 10.24 9.16 -12.82
C GLY A 80 8.88 9.61 -13.40
N LYS A 81 7.98 10.17 -12.59
CA LYS A 81 6.69 10.72 -13.05
C LYS A 81 6.61 12.25 -13.10
N ALA A 82 7.74 12.92 -12.84
CA ALA A 82 7.91 14.35 -13.07
C ALA A 82 8.81 14.57 -14.30
N ALA A 83 8.32 14.18 -15.47
CA ALA A 83 8.85 14.55 -16.79
C ALA A 83 7.71 14.49 -17.80
#